data_AF-A0A6G7VC15-F1
#
_entry.id   AF-A0A6G7VC15-F1
#
_cell.length_a   1.000
_cell.length_b   1.000
_cell.length_c   1.000
_cell.angle_alpha   90.00
_cell.angle_beta   90.00
_cell.angle_gamma   90.00
#
_symmetry.space_group_name_H-M   'P 1'
#
loop_
_entity.id
_entity.type
_entity.pdbx_description
1 polymer ?
#
loop_
_entity_poly.entity_id
_entity_poly.type
_entity_poly.pdbx_seq_one_letter_code
_entity_poly.pdbx_strand_id
1 'polypeptide(L)'
;MALTIPWLLSEAASLDERILQNETPHIVSQCYTKMVDAQGRVHNPCYTCHTRSEPPNYINDQDLQLAFSFPAPAEENPWKNLYKDRRAAMAAISDAEMRAYLRQSNYLDAEGRIIPAQRLAKPPADWDYNDNGRWEGFIPDAYFRFDEEGFDLDPEGRPTGWRAFAYYPFPGTFWPTNGSTDDVLIRLAEPFRRALNGEFDRTVYKTNLAIVESLIRRRDIPIEPVDEAALGRVDLDRDGAIGTAQWVRYDWAPREGRLMWYVGQALEEQRAGRLHLAAGLYPEGTEFLHTVRYIDVDERGDNKLSARMKEVRHAIKRYWMSYADLDLRQAAEFKERHDFPDRVRAFRGNLESGLSNDQGWVYSGLIEDAEGQLRPQSYEELAFCIGCHGGIGATTDSSFAFPRRLGADHFQRGWFHWSQKGLEGLPEPLRRDGEPEYAFYLKVNGAGDEFRHNREVMARFFDAKGELKPQMLKRLREDISLLLYASPERAMQLNKAYRVIVKEQSFIEGRDAMIETAGFDVHPWVDRYTPTGIKEPLLGY
;
A
#
# COMPACT_ATOMS: atom_id res chain seq x y z
N MET A 1 -10.52 0.02 48.57
CA MET A 1 -11.56 0.73 47.82
C MET A 1 -11.04 0.82 46.39
N ALA A 2 -11.41 -0.14 45.54
CA ALA A 2 -10.90 -0.26 44.18
C ALA A 2 -11.61 0.78 43.30
N LEU A 3 -10.87 1.77 42.84
CA LEU A 3 -11.33 2.71 41.81
C LEU A 3 -11.30 1.97 40.47
N THR A 4 -12.45 1.43 40.08
CA THR A 4 -12.72 1.05 38.69
C THR A 4 -12.75 2.32 37.86
N ILE A 5 -11.69 2.58 37.09
CA ILE A 5 -11.71 3.58 36.02
C ILE A 5 -12.67 3.03 34.95
N PRO A 6 -13.77 3.74 34.61
CA PRO A 6 -14.59 3.35 33.49
C PRO A 6 -13.72 3.48 32.25
N TRP A 7 -13.53 2.38 31.52
CA TRP A 7 -13.02 2.45 30.16
C TRP A 7 -14.00 3.33 29.39
N LEU A 8 -13.56 4.55 29.05
CA LEU A 8 -14.25 5.37 28.06
C LEU A 8 -14.41 4.49 26.83
N LEU A 9 -15.66 4.26 26.43
CA LEU A 9 -15.96 3.74 25.10
C LEU A 9 -15.25 4.67 24.13
N SER A 10 -14.45 4.10 23.23
CA SER A 10 -13.87 4.82 22.10
C SER A 10 -15.03 5.49 21.36
N GLU A 11 -15.00 6.81 21.23
CA GLU A 11 -15.96 7.49 20.36
C GLU A 11 -15.47 7.30 18.92
N ALA A 12 -16.32 6.73 18.07
CA ALA A 12 -16.03 6.61 16.65
C ALA A 12 -15.75 8.01 16.08
N ALA A 13 -14.76 8.13 15.18
CA ALA A 13 -14.47 9.40 14.51
C ALA A 13 -15.72 9.89 13.77
N SER A 14 -16.10 11.15 14.00
CA SER A 14 -17.21 11.72 13.25
C SER A 14 -16.77 11.96 11.80
N LEU A 15 -17.64 11.66 10.84
CA LEU A 15 -17.31 11.86 9.43
C LEU A 15 -17.30 13.35 9.06
N ASP A 16 -18.04 14.21 9.77
CA ASP A 16 -18.02 15.67 9.61
C ASP A 16 -16.84 16.36 10.31
N GLU A 17 -15.96 15.61 10.97
CA GLU A 17 -14.85 16.14 11.76
C GLU A 17 -13.79 16.80 10.87
N ARG A 18 -13.39 18.01 11.24
CA ARG A 18 -12.47 18.87 10.46
C ARG A 18 -11.12 19.06 11.14
N ILE A 19 -10.96 18.50 12.33
CA ILE A 19 -9.79 18.65 13.18
C ILE A 19 -9.31 17.24 13.51
N LEU A 20 -8.00 17.04 13.57
CA LEU A 20 -7.45 15.75 14.00
C LEU A 20 -7.51 15.65 15.52
N GLN A 21 -8.01 14.54 16.04
CA GLN A 21 -7.92 14.18 17.45
C GLN A 21 -6.51 13.67 17.77
N ASN A 22 -5.99 12.80 16.91
CA ASN A 22 -4.57 12.46 16.88
C ASN A 22 -3.82 13.47 16.02
N GLU A 23 -3.05 14.37 16.63
CA GLU A 23 -2.29 15.41 15.90
C GLU A 23 -1.20 14.83 14.95
N THR A 24 -0.85 13.55 15.11
CA THR A 24 0.21 12.89 14.35
C THR A 24 -0.20 11.56 13.73
N PRO A 25 -1.35 11.49 13.03
CA PRO A 25 -1.91 10.23 12.55
C PRO A 25 -1.07 9.60 11.42
N HIS A 26 -0.15 10.38 10.86
CA HIS A 26 0.81 9.98 9.83
C HIS A 26 2.04 9.25 10.41
N ILE A 27 2.27 9.29 11.72
CA ILE A 27 3.30 8.49 12.41
C ILE A 27 2.65 7.18 12.83
N VAL A 28 2.71 6.17 11.97
CA VAL A 28 1.98 4.90 12.13
C VAL A 28 2.42 4.09 13.36
N SER A 29 1.59 3.15 13.79
CA SER A 29 1.78 2.35 15.01
C SER A 29 3.12 1.62 15.09
N GLN A 30 3.63 1.16 13.94
CA GLN A 30 4.93 0.52 13.79
C GLN A 30 6.09 1.39 14.32
N CYS A 31 5.98 2.72 14.19
CA CYS A 31 7.03 3.65 14.62
C CYS A 31 7.29 3.62 16.12
N TYR A 32 6.35 3.12 16.93
CA TYR A 32 6.46 3.07 18.40
C TYR A 32 7.06 1.77 18.93
N THR A 33 7.50 0.85 18.06
CA THR A 33 8.09 -0.41 18.53
C THR A 33 9.40 -0.19 19.29
N LYS A 34 9.61 -0.95 20.37
CA LYS A 34 10.88 -0.97 21.08
C LYS A 34 11.90 -1.72 20.25
N MET A 35 13.03 -1.09 20.00
CA MET A 35 14.09 -1.66 19.17
C MET A 35 15.05 -2.54 19.96
N VAL A 36 15.02 -2.49 21.30
CA VAL A 36 15.81 -3.36 22.18
C VAL A 36 14.87 -4.22 23.01
N ASP A 37 15.00 -5.54 22.91
CA ASP A 37 14.20 -6.46 23.72
C ASP A 37 14.70 -6.58 25.18
N ALA A 38 13.96 -7.32 26.01
CA ALA A 38 14.31 -7.51 27.42
C ALA A 38 15.64 -8.27 27.62
N GLN A 39 16.18 -8.91 26.58
CA GLN A 39 17.46 -9.62 26.59
C GLN A 39 18.60 -8.75 26.02
N GLY A 40 18.32 -7.50 25.63
CA GLY A 40 19.30 -6.57 25.08
C GLY A 40 19.59 -6.78 23.58
N ARG A 41 18.81 -7.60 22.87
CA ARG A 41 18.95 -7.78 21.41
C ARG A 41 18.33 -6.59 20.70
N VAL A 42 19.02 -6.13 19.66
CA VAL A 42 18.57 -5.02 18.80
C VAL A 42 17.80 -5.57 17.61
N HIS A 43 16.63 -4.99 17.36
CA HIS A 43 15.72 -5.27 16.27
C HIS A 43 15.64 -4.02 15.40
N ASN A 44 15.74 -4.16 14.08
CA ASN A 44 15.60 -3.03 13.15
C ASN A 44 14.56 -3.36 12.08
N PRO A 45 13.26 -3.13 12.31
CA PRO A 45 12.28 -3.13 11.22
C PRO A 45 12.25 -1.79 10.48
N CYS A 46 12.76 -0.70 11.08
CA CYS A 46 12.73 0.65 10.53
C CYS A 46 13.36 0.76 9.16
N TYR A 47 14.41 0.00 8.87
CA TYR A 47 15.14 0.09 7.60
C TYR A 47 14.28 -0.19 6.36
N THR A 48 13.18 -0.92 6.53
CA THR A 48 12.22 -1.19 5.44
C THR A 48 11.57 0.10 4.96
N CYS A 49 11.25 1.01 5.88
CA CYS A 49 10.58 2.27 5.59
C CYS A 49 11.56 3.44 5.45
N HIS A 50 12.50 3.54 6.39
CA HIS A 50 13.46 4.62 6.52
C HIS A 50 14.79 4.20 5.92
N THR A 51 15.06 4.65 4.70
CA THR A 51 16.22 4.22 3.93
C THR A 51 16.71 5.36 3.04
N ARG A 52 17.88 5.17 2.43
CA ARG A 52 18.36 6.15 1.46
C ARG A 52 17.46 6.08 0.23
N SER A 53 16.73 7.16 -0.05
CA SER A 53 15.80 7.21 -1.16
C SER A 53 16.51 7.20 -2.51
N GLU A 54 15.76 6.81 -3.55
CA GLU A 54 16.19 6.97 -4.93
C GLU A 54 15.49 8.19 -5.54
N PRO A 55 16.23 9.19 -6.07
CA PRO A 55 15.62 10.31 -6.78
C PRO A 55 14.67 9.80 -7.86
N PRO A 56 13.50 10.42 -8.10
CA PRO A 56 13.08 11.72 -7.58
C PRO A 56 12.36 11.68 -6.23
N ASN A 57 12.50 10.60 -5.45
CA ASN A 57 12.26 10.67 -4.02
C ASN A 57 13.54 11.21 -3.35
N TYR A 58 13.42 12.35 -2.67
CA TYR A 58 14.54 13.02 -1.99
C TYR A 58 14.50 12.88 -0.46
N ILE A 59 13.54 12.11 0.08
CA ILE A 59 13.40 11.83 1.51
C ILE A 59 14.52 10.86 1.94
N ASN A 60 15.68 11.40 2.30
CA ASN A 60 16.79 10.62 2.86
C ASN A 60 16.65 10.59 4.39
N ASP A 61 15.90 9.63 4.90
CA ASP A 61 15.48 9.53 6.30
C ASP A 61 16.06 8.31 7.03
N GLN A 62 17.12 7.69 6.48
CA GLN A 62 17.77 6.51 7.06
C GLN A 62 18.30 6.73 8.48
N ASP A 63 18.57 7.98 8.86
CA ASP A 63 19.01 8.37 10.20
C ASP A 63 17.94 8.14 11.28
N LEU A 64 16.66 8.10 10.90
CA LEU A 64 15.55 7.73 11.79
C LEU A 64 15.66 6.28 12.32
N GLN A 65 16.54 5.47 11.76
CA GLN A 65 16.87 4.16 12.33
C GLN A 65 17.68 4.28 13.64
N LEU A 66 18.40 5.37 13.89
CA LEU A 66 19.37 5.48 15.00
C LEU A 66 18.76 6.00 16.30
N ALA A 67 17.75 6.85 16.21
CA ALA A 67 17.06 7.44 17.35
C ALA A 67 15.63 7.85 16.97
N PHE A 68 14.73 7.84 17.95
CA PHE A 68 13.40 8.39 17.79
C PHE A 68 13.47 9.91 17.58
N SER A 69 12.76 10.44 16.58
CA SER A 69 12.76 11.86 16.23
C SER A 69 11.33 12.41 16.13
N PHE A 70 10.53 12.14 17.16
CA PHE A 70 9.12 12.54 17.18
C PHE A 70 8.94 14.04 17.49
N PRO A 71 7.95 14.71 16.88
CA PRO A 71 7.44 15.98 17.39
C PRO A 71 6.84 15.76 18.79
N ALA A 72 6.85 16.77 19.68
CA ALA A 72 6.35 16.60 21.06
C ALA A 72 4.94 15.96 21.15
N PRO A 73 3.95 16.32 20.28
CA PRO A 73 2.64 15.66 20.29
C PRO A 73 2.66 14.15 19.98
N ALA A 74 3.74 13.62 19.41
CA ALA A 74 3.91 12.20 19.09
C ALA A 74 4.75 11.42 20.12
N GLU A 75 5.25 12.04 21.18
CA GLU A 75 6.00 11.32 22.22
C GLU A 75 5.10 10.35 22.99
N GLU A 76 3.84 10.72 23.22
CA GLU A 76 2.80 9.79 23.66
C GLU A 76 2.32 8.94 22.48
N ASN A 77 2.22 7.62 22.67
CA ASN A 77 1.69 6.74 21.64
C ASN A 77 0.16 6.91 21.49
N PRO A 78 -0.34 7.41 20.36
CA PRO A 78 -1.78 7.62 20.16
C PRO A 78 -2.51 6.31 19.80
N TRP A 79 -1.79 5.25 19.44
CA TRP A 79 -2.35 4.01 18.92
C TRP A 79 -2.84 3.08 20.04
N LYS A 80 -3.91 3.50 20.72
CA LYS A 80 -4.43 2.84 21.93
C LYS A 80 -4.91 1.40 21.67
N ASN A 81 -5.24 1.05 20.43
CA ASN A 81 -5.62 -0.32 20.07
C ASN A 81 -4.50 -1.34 20.26
N LEU A 82 -3.24 -0.91 20.31
CA LEU A 82 -2.09 -1.78 20.62
C LEU A 82 -2.14 -2.33 22.06
N TYR A 83 -2.83 -1.66 22.98
CA TYR A 83 -2.84 -2.02 24.41
C TYR A 83 -4.12 -2.74 24.86
N LYS A 84 -5.12 -2.85 23.98
CA LYS A 84 -6.42 -3.46 24.31
C LYS A 84 -6.37 -4.98 24.17
N ASP A 85 -6.71 -5.70 25.24
CA ASP A 85 -6.89 -7.16 25.19
C ASP A 85 -8.28 -7.52 24.65
N ARG A 86 -8.32 -7.99 23.40
CA ARG A 86 -9.55 -8.37 22.70
C ARG A 86 -9.87 -9.86 22.76
N ARG A 87 -9.08 -10.68 23.45
CA ARG A 87 -9.22 -12.14 23.41
C ARG A 87 -10.61 -12.62 23.85
N ALA A 88 -11.22 -11.99 24.85
CA ALA A 88 -12.57 -12.32 25.28
C ALA A 88 -13.62 -12.02 24.21
N ALA A 89 -13.53 -10.85 23.56
CA ALA A 89 -14.42 -10.47 22.46
C ALA A 89 -14.22 -11.36 21.22
N MET A 90 -12.97 -11.72 20.91
CA MET A 90 -12.65 -12.67 19.84
C MET A 90 -13.22 -14.07 20.12
N ALA A 91 -13.12 -14.55 21.36
CA ALA A 91 -13.65 -15.85 21.76
C ALA A 91 -15.19 -15.92 21.68
N ALA A 92 -15.88 -14.78 21.82
CA ALA A 92 -17.32 -14.69 21.66
C ALA A 92 -17.79 -14.84 20.20
N ILE A 93 -16.91 -14.57 19.22
CA ILE A 93 -17.19 -14.76 17.80
C ILE A 93 -16.90 -16.22 17.43
N SER A 94 -17.93 -16.96 17.01
CA SER A 94 -17.72 -18.35 16.56
C SER A 94 -17.01 -18.41 15.20
N ASP A 95 -16.26 -19.48 14.94
CA ASP A 95 -15.59 -19.68 13.64
C ASP A 95 -16.59 -19.77 12.48
N ALA A 96 -17.77 -20.38 12.72
CA ALA A 96 -18.82 -20.50 11.72
C ALA A 96 -19.40 -19.13 11.35
N GLU A 97 -19.65 -18.30 12.37
CA GLU A 97 -20.10 -16.92 12.17
C GLU A 97 -19.04 -16.09 11.43
N MET A 98 -17.77 -16.20 11.82
CA MET A 98 -16.70 -15.47 11.11
C MET A 98 -16.58 -15.94 9.65
N ARG A 99 -16.59 -17.25 9.37
CA ARG A 99 -16.58 -17.75 7.99
C ARG A 99 -17.74 -17.23 7.15
N ALA A 100 -18.95 -17.18 7.71
CA ALA A 100 -20.10 -16.60 7.02
C ALA A 100 -19.89 -15.11 6.74
N TYR A 101 -19.34 -14.37 7.72
CA TYR A 101 -19.01 -12.95 7.59
C TYR A 101 -18.01 -12.69 6.45
N LEU A 102 -16.91 -13.46 6.39
CA LEU A 102 -15.87 -13.34 5.36
C LEU A 102 -16.38 -13.52 3.93
N ARG A 103 -17.35 -14.42 3.75
CA ARG A 103 -17.89 -14.83 2.45
C ARG A 103 -19.05 -13.96 1.98
N GLN A 104 -19.63 -13.15 2.86
CA GLN A 104 -20.64 -12.16 2.49
C GLN A 104 -19.96 -10.89 1.97
N SER A 105 -20.10 -10.60 0.67
CA SER A 105 -19.57 -9.36 0.11
C SER A 105 -20.26 -8.12 0.68
N ASN A 106 -19.48 -7.08 0.92
CA ASN A 106 -19.92 -5.73 1.22
C ASN A 106 -19.56 -4.75 0.09
N TYR A 107 -19.15 -5.28 -1.08
CA TYR A 107 -18.69 -4.50 -2.23
C TYR A 107 -19.56 -4.75 -3.47
N LEU A 108 -19.86 -6.01 -3.81
CA LEU A 108 -20.80 -6.37 -4.88
C LEU A 108 -22.08 -6.94 -4.28
N ASP A 109 -23.24 -6.49 -4.78
CA ASP A 109 -24.52 -7.11 -4.45
C ASP A 109 -24.79 -8.36 -5.29
N ALA A 110 -25.93 -9.02 -5.04
CA ALA A 110 -26.32 -10.25 -5.74
C ALA A 110 -26.53 -10.06 -7.25
N GLU A 111 -26.80 -8.83 -7.69
CA GLU A 111 -26.94 -8.47 -9.11
C GLU A 111 -25.61 -8.02 -9.73
N GLY A 112 -24.50 -8.03 -8.97
CA GLY A 112 -23.19 -7.63 -9.43
C GLY A 112 -22.98 -6.12 -9.51
N ARG A 113 -23.82 -5.32 -8.84
CA ARG A 113 -23.67 -3.87 -8.76
C ARG A 113 -22.78 -3.50 -7.57
N ILE A 114 -22.04 -2.40 -7.71
CA ILE A 114 -21.11 -1.94 -6.68
C ILE A 114 -21.91 -1.23 -5.56
N ILE A 115 -22.01 -1.88 -4.39
CA ILE A 115 -22.73 -1.40 -3.21
C ILE A 115 -22.29 0.00 -2.78
N PRO A 116 -20.99 0.29 -2.58
CA PRO A 116 -20.59 1.64 -2.17
C PRO A 116 -20.93 2.69 -3.23
N ALA A 117 -20.84 2.40 -4.52
CA ALA A 117 -21.23 3.34 -5.58
C ALA A 117 -22.72 3.70 -5.49
N GLN A 118 -23.59 2.74 -5.15
CA GLN A 118 -25.02 3.01 -4.92
C GLN A 118 -25.25 3.91 -3.70
N ARG A 119 -24.53 3.66 -2.59
CA ARG A 119 -24.63 4.47 -1.37
C ARG A 119 -24.15 5.90 -1.61
N LEU A 120 -23.05 6.08 -2.34
CA LEU A 120 -22.47 7.39 -2.65
C LEU A 120 -23.28 8.19 -3.67
N ALA A 121 -24.12 7.54 -4.50
CA ALA A 121 -25.02 8.26 -5.40
C ALA A 121 -26.06 9.13 -4.67
N LYS A 122 -26.34 8.81 -3.41
CA LYS A 122 -27.19 9.59 -2.49
C LYS A 122 -26.56 9.53 -1.09
N PRO A 123 -25.50 10.32 -0.83
CA PRO A 123 -24.78 10.23 0.41
C PRO A 123 -25.71 10.61 1.59
N PRO A 124 -25.62 9.90 2.73
CA PRO A 124 -26.11 10.39 4.01
C PRO A 124 -25.58 11.80 4.33
N ALA A 125 -26.32 12.57 5.14
CA ALA A 125 -25.94 13.95 5.47
C ALA A 125 -24.59 14.04 6.17
N ASP A 126 -24.24 13.06 7.00
CA ASP A 126 -22.94 12.97 7.68
C ASP A 126 -21.77 12.62 6.73
N TRP A 127 -22.05 12.22 5.49
CA TRP A 127 -21.04 11.96 4.45
C TRP A 127 -20.90 13.13 3.47
N ASP A 128 -21.76 14.14 3.58
CA ASP A 128 -21.83 15.30 2.69
C ASP A 128 -21.09 16.48 3.34
N TYR A 129 -19.78 16.51 3.18
CA TYR A 129 -18.87 17.46 3.82
C TYR A 129 -19.22 18.93 3.53
N ASN A 130 -19.83 19.21 2.37
CA ASN A 130 -20.16 20.56 1.93
C ASN A 130 -21.67 20.88 1.90
N ASP A 131 -22.51 19.96 2.43
CA ASP A 131 -23.97 20.08 2.54
C ASP A 131 -24.69 20.33 1.20
N ASN A 132 -24.16 19.83 0.07
CA ASN A 132 -24.73 20.07 -1.27
C ASN A 132 -25.62 18.94 -1.81
N GLY A 133 -25.72 17.83 -1.08
CA GLY A 133 -26.50 16.64 -1.38
C GLY A 133 -25.89 15.71 -2.43
N ARG A 134 -24.61 15.88 -2.79
CA ARG A 134 -23.94 15.11 -3.86
C ARG A 134 -22.53 14.71 -3.43
N TRP A 135 -22.18 13.46 -3.73
CA TRP A 135 -20.82 13.00 -3.59
C TRP A 135 -19.96 13.46 -4.77
N GLU A 136 -18.93 14.26 -4.50
CA GLU A 136 -18.01 14.79 -5.52
C GLU A 136 -16.63 14.08 -5.50
N GLY A 137 -16.49 13.08 -4.62
CA GLY A 137 -15.28 12.30 -4.42
C GLY A 137 -15.11 11.10 -5.35
N PHE A 138 -14.17 10.23 -4.97
CA PHE A 138 -13.97 8.95 -5.65
C PHE A 138 -15.22 8.06 -5.53
N ILE A 139 -15.65 7.49 -6.65
CA ILE A 139 -16.72 6.47 -6.72
C ILE A 139 -16.10 5.19 -7.25
N PRO A 140 -16.14 4.06 -6.51
CA PRO A 140 -15.58 2.81 -6.99
C PRO A 140 -16.29 2.30 -8.24
N ASP A 141 -15.52 1.91 -9.25
CA ASP A 141 -15.99 1.43 -10.54
C ASP A 141 -15.25 0.17 -11.04
N ALA A 142 -14.44 -0.46 -10.18
CA ALA A 142 -13.82 -1.76 -10.45
C ALA A 142 -14.76 -2.90 -10.04
N TYR A 143 -14.88 -3.94 -10.87
CA TYR A 143 -15.75 -5.09 -10.61
C TYR A 143 -15.01 -6.32 -10.08
N PHE A 144 -13.67 -6.28 -10.03
CA PHE A 144 -12.79 -7.38 -9.68
C PHE A 144 -13.05 -8.64 -10.53
N ARG A 145 -13.37 -8.43 -11.80
CA ARG A 145 -13.64 -9.50 -12.77
C ARG A 145 -12.59 -9.43 -13.87
N PHE A 146 -11.55 -10.24 -13.72
CA PHE A 146 -10.35 -10.14 -14.54
C PHE A 146 -10.36 -11.12 -15.72
N ASP A 147 -9.95 -10.63 -16.90
CA ASP A 147 -9.60 -11.49 -18.02
C ASP A 147 -8.17 -12.07 -17.91
N GLU A 148 -7.74 -12.82 -18.93
CA GLU A 148 -6.43 -13.49 -18.96
C GLU A 148 -5.23 -12.54 -19.09
N GLU A 149 -5.45 -11.24 -19.30
CA GLU A 149 -4.39 -10.24 -19.32
C GLU A 149 -4.49 -9.27 -18.13
N GLY A 150 -5.32 -9.61 -17.14
CA GLY A 150 -5.51 -8.88 -15.90
C GLY A 150 -6.40 -7.65 -16.02
N PHE A 151 -7.12 -7.44 -17.12
CA PHE A 151 -8.06 -6.31 -17.22
C PHE A 151 -9.35 -6.59 -16.47
N ASP A 152 -9.77 -5.64 -15.65
CA ASP A 152 -11.07 -5.66 -14.99
C ASP A 152 -12.19 -5.35 -15.99
N LEU A 153 -13.28 -6.12 -15.91
CA LEU A 153 -14.40 -6.06 -16.82
C LEU A 153 -15.68 -5.64 -16.09
N ASP A 154 -16.39 -4.66 -16.65
CA ASP A 154 -17.76 -4.33 -16.24
C ASP A 154 -18.73 -5.50 -16.49
N PRO A 155 -19.97 -5.50 -15.99
CA PRO A 155 -20.92 -6.61 -16.15
C PRO A 155 -21.17 -7.02 -17.61
N GLU A 156 -21.12 -6.07 -18.55
CA GLU A 156 -21.28 -6.29 -19.99
C GLU A 156 -20.03 -6.89 -20.67
N GLY A 157 -18.92 -7.02 -19.95
CA GLY A 157 -17.67 -7.61 -20.45
C GLY A 157 -16.72 -6.60 -21.09
N ARG A 158 -16.94 -5.30 -20.90
CA ARG A 158 -16.08 -4.23 -21.40
C ARG A 158 -15.01 -3.88 -20.35
N PRO A 159 -13.78 -3.57 -20.77
CA PRO A 159 -12.74 -3.15 -19.83
C PRO A 159 -13.11 -1.85 -19.09
N THR A 160 -13.01 -1.84 -17.76
CA THR A 160 -13.19 -0.61 -16.94
C THR A 160 -11.99 0.34 -17.04
N GLY A 161 -10.87 -0.18 -17.55
CA GLY A 161 -9.58 0.49 -17.58
C GLY A 161 -8.69 0.11 -16.40
N TRP A 162 -9.23 -0.48 -15.33
CA TRP A 162 -8.41 -1.05 -14.28
C TRP A 162 -7.68 -2.30 -14.78
N ARG A 163 -6.43 -2.45 -14.39
CA ARG A 163 -5.63 -3.64 -14.66
C ARG A 163 -4.93 -4.11 -13.40
N ALA A 164 -5.09 -5.39 -13.09
CA ALA A 164 -4.41 -6.05 -12.00
C ALA A 164 -2.96 -6.35 -12.35
N PHE A 165 -2.10 -6.26 -11.34
CA PHE A 165 -0.73 -6.72 -11.44
C PHE A 165 -0.33 -7.41 -10.13
N ALA A 166 0.49 -8.45 -10.25
CA ALA A 166 1.09 -9.11 -9.11
C ALA A 166 2.40 -8.43 -8.72
N TYR A 167 2.73 -8.42 -7.44
CA TYR A 167 3.92 -7.77 -6.89
C TYR A 167 4.44 -8.51 -5.66
N TYR A 168 5.70 -8.30 -5.30
CA TYR A 168 6.23 -8.80 -4.03
C TYR A 168 5.64 -7.98 -2.86
N PRO A 169 4.95 -8.59 -1.87
CA PRO A 169 4.47 -7.87 -0.71
C PRO A 169 5.60 -7.15 0.03
N PHE A 170 5.30 -5.98 0.59
CA PHE A 170 6.27 -5.19 1.35
C PHE A 170 6.61 -5.90 2.68
N PRO A 171 7.88 -5.90 3.15
CA PRO A 171 8.26 -6.59 4.38
C PRO A 171 7.52 -6.12 5.65
N GLY A 172 7.26 -7.03 6.59
CA GLY A 172 6.76 -6.72 7.94
C GLY A 172 5.25 -6.87 8.12
N THR A 173 4.61 -5.95 8.87
CA THR A 173 3.17 -5.96 9.19
C THR A 173 2.24 -5.96 7.97
N PHE A 174 2.78 -5.72 6.77
CA PHE A 174 2.07 -5.74 5.49
C PHE A 174 1.87 -7.14 4.91
N TRP A 175 2.25 -8.19 5.63
CA TRP A 175 2.08 -9.59 5.19
C TRP A 175 0.70 -10.16 5.54
N PRO A 176 0.18 -11.12 4.75
CA PRO A 176 -1.06 -11.83 5.09
C PRO A 176 -1.01 -12.49 6.47
N THR A 177 0.13 -13.10 6.83
CA THR A 177 0.37 -13.67 8.17
C THR A 177 0.31 -12.64 9.30
N ASN A 178 0.29 -11.34 9.00
CA ASN A 178 0.12 -10.26 9.97
C ASN A 178 -1.25 -9.58 9.89
N GLY A 179 -2.18 -10.12 9.10
CA GLY A 179 -3.54 -9.59 8.95
C GLY A 179 -3.71 -8.59 7.80
N SER A 180 -2.63 -8.31 7.06
CA SER A 180 -2.60 -7.39 5.92
C SER A 180 -2.58 -8.19 4.62
N THR A 181 -3.77 -8.53 4.14
CA THR A 181 -3.96 -9.16 2.84
C THR A 181 -4.53 -8.13 1.89
N ASP A 182 -3.83 -7.83 0.82
CA ASP A 182 -4.19 -6.75 -0.11
C ASP A 182 -4.06 -7.15 -1.59
N ASP A 183 -4.69 -6.33 -2.43
CA ASP A 183 -4.52 -6.32 -3.88
C ASP A 183 -4.48 -4.88 -4.39
N VAL A 184 -3.77 -4.65 -5.52
CA VAL A 184 -3.64 -3.34 -6.15
C VAL A 184 -3.92 -3.43 -7.65
N LEU A 185 -4.75 -2.52 -8.13
CA LEU A 185 -5.01 -2.29 -9.56
C LEU A 185 -4.41 -0.95 -9.97
N ILE A 186 -3.97 -0.84 -11.22
CA ILE A 186 -3.54 0.41 -11.84
C ILE A 186 -4.51 0.80 -12.95
N ARG A 187 -4.79 2.10 -13.10
CA ARG A 187 -5.47 2.65 -14.27
C ARG A 187 -4.73 3.90 -14.75
N LEU A 188 -4.41 3.97 -16.04
CA LEU A 188 -3.93 5.20 -16.65
C LEU A 188 -5.11 6.01 -17.21
N ALA A 189 -4.95 7.34 -17.26
CA ALA A 189 -5.95 8.25 -17.81
C ALA A 189 -6.34 7.86 -19.25
N GLU A 190 -7.52 8.33 -19.68
CA GLU A 190 -8.08 8.02 -21.00
C GLU A 190 -7.12 8.19 -22.19
N PRO A 191 -6.28 9.24 -22.31
CA PRO A 191 -5.36 9.38 -23.43
C PRO A 191 -4.34 8.23 -23.58
N PHE A 192 -3.98 7.57 -22.47
CA PHE A 192 -3.07 6.43 -22.49
C PHE A 192 -3.72 5.15 -23.04
N ARG A 193 -5.04 5.15 -23.18
CA ARG A 193 -5.85 3.98 -23.56
C ARG A 193 -6.42 4.09 -24.96
N ARG A 194 -6.13 5.19 -25.67
CA ARG A 194 -6.73 5.51 -26.97
C ARG A 194 -5.71 5.60 -28.08
N ALA A 195 -6.06 5.03 -29.23
CA ALA A 195 -5.32 5.22 -30.47
C ALA A 195 -5.42 6.66 -30.98
N LEU A 196 -4.67 6.99 -32.02
CA LEU A 196 -4.64 8.33 -32.64
C LEU A 196 -5.99 8.76 -33.23
N ASN A 197 -6.88 7.81 -33.52
CA ASN A 197 -8.25 8.08 -33.97
C ASN A 197 -9.23 8.38 -32.81
N GLY A 198 -8.76 8.32 -31.55
CA GLY A 198 -9.56 8.56 -30.36
C GLY A 198 -10.36 7.36 -29.85
N GLU A 199 -10.27 6.19 -30.49
CA GLU A 199 -10.92 4.97 -30.04
C GLU A 199 -10.08 4.23 -29.00
N PHE A 200 -10.73 3.47 -28.11
CA PHE A 200 -10.01 2.61 -27.16
C PHE A 200 -9.20 1.56 -27.92
N ASP A 201 -7.92 1.44 -27.58
CA ASP A 201 -7.01 0.46 -28.15
C ASP A 201 -6.23 -0.23 -27.04
N ARG A 202 -6.44 -1.55 -26.94
CA ARG A 202 -5.84 -2.39 -25.90
C ARG A 202 -4.33 -2.50 -26.08
N THR A 203 -3.82 -2.52 -27.31
CA THR A 203 -2.38 -2.56 -27.60
C THR A 203 -1.72 -1.25 -27.16
N VAL A 204 -2.32 -0.10 -27.50
CA VAL A 204 -1.87 1.21 -27.02
C VAL A 204 -1.82 1.25 -25.50
N TYR A 205 -2.87 0.77 -24.83
CA TYR A 205 -2.90 0.77 -23.38
C TYR A 205 -1.81 -0.10 -22.75
N LYS A 206 -1.65 -1.33 -23.25
CA LYS A 206 -0.60 -2.25 -22.79
C LYS A 206 0.80 -1.67 -22.99
N THR A 207 1.05 -1.04 -24.13
CA THR A 207 2.34 -0.39 -24.41
C THR A 207 2.59 0.80 -23.50
N ASN A 208 1.60 1.66 -23.27
CA ASN A 208 1.75 2.79 -22.33
C ASN A 208 1.97 2.32 -20.88
N LEU A 209 1.32 1.24 -20.44
CA LEU A 209 1.62 0.61 -19.14
C LEU A 209 3.06 0.09 -19.08
N ALA A 210 3.58 -0.52 -20.15
CA ALA A 210 4.96 -0.98 -20.22
C ALA A 210 5.98 0.18 -20.21
N ILE A 211 5.64 1.32 -20.84
CA ILE A 211 6.45 2.54 -20.77
C ILE A 211 6.48 3.09 -19.34
N VAL A 212 5.32 3.17 -18.67
CA VAL A 212 5.26 3.57 -17.26
C VAL A 212 6.07 2.61 -16.39
N GLU A 213 5.94 1.30 -16.59
CA GLU A 213 6.75 0.31 -15.87
C GLU A 213 8.24 0.50 -16.11
N SER A 214 8.67 0.74 -17.35
CA SER A 214 10.07 0.98 -17.71
C SER A 214 10.63 2.19 -16.98
N LEU A 215 9.84 3.27 -16.87
CA LEU A 215 10.24 4.50 -16.17
C LEU A 215 10.30 4.34 -14.66
N ILE A 216 9.31 3.66 -14.07
CA ILE A 216 9.25 3.44 -12.62
C ILE A 216 10.35 2.48 -12.17
N ARG A 217 10.56 1.38 -12.92
CA ARG A 217 11.53 0.34 -12.58
C ARG A 217 12.92 0.54 -13.21
N ARG A 218 13.08 1.59 -14.02
CA ARG A 218 14.33 2.04 -14.70
C ARG A 218 15.04 0.93 -15.44
N ARG A 219 14.28 0.18 -16.24
CA ARG A 219 14.79 -1.00 -16.94
C ARG A 219 14.00 -1.26 -18.22
N ASP A 220 14.58 -2.07 -19.08
CA ASP A 220 13.91 -2.58 -20.27
C ASP A 220 12.76 -3.50 -19.87
N ILE A 221 11.61 -3.33 -20.54
CA ILE A 221 10.42 -4.13 -20.31
C ILE A 221 10.12 -4.94 -21.57
N PRO A 222 10.17 -6.28 -21.53
CA PRO A 222 9.73 -7.08 -22.66
C PRO A 222 8.22 -6.93 -22.82
N ILE A 223 7.78 -6.74 -24.07
CA ILE A 223 6.38 -6.66 -24.46
C ILE A 223 6.04 -7.76 -25.46
N GLU A 224 4.76 -7.91 -25.76
CA GLU A 224 4.38 -8.67 -26.96
C GLU A 224 4.75 -7.87 -28.21
N PRO A 225 5.01 -8.52 -29.35
CA PRO A 225 5.35 -7.82 -30.58
C PRO A 225 4.30 -6.77 -30.96
N VAL A 226 4.73 -5.51 -31.12
CA VAL A 226 3.86 -4.40 -31.55
C VAL A 226 4.42 -3.69 -32.77
N ASP A 227 3.55 -3.26 -33.67
CA ASP A 227 3.92 -2.42 -34.82
C ASP A 227 4.00 -0.94 -34.37
N GLU A 228 5.21 -0.40 -34.36
CA GLU A 228 5.48 0.97 -33.96
C GLU A 228 4.83 1.99 -34.91
N ALA A 229 4.63 1.63 -36.18
CA ALA A 229 3.95 2.51 -37.13
C ALA A 229 2.49 2.77 -36.71
N ALA A 230 1.81 1.73 -36.23
CA ALA A 230 0.44 1.81 -35.71
C ALA A 230 0.34 2.57 -34.38
N LEU A 231 1.44 2.67 -33.63
CA LEU A 231 1.50 3.29 -32.31
C LEU A 231 1.94 4.77 -32.31
N GLY A 232 2.06 5.39 -33.49
CA GLY A 232 2.47 6.79 -33.62
C GLY A 232 3.94 6.99 -34.00
N ARG A 233 4.57 5.94 -34.55
CA ARG A 233 5.95 5.94 -35.07
C ARG A 233 6.98 6.31 -33.99
N VAL A 234 6.81 5.72 -32.81
CA VAL A 234 7.77 5.80 -31.70
C VAL A 234 8.65 4.55 -31.77
N ASP A 235 9.96 4.74 -31.88
CA ASP A 235 10.98 3.70 -31.78
C ASP A 235 11.09 3.26 -30.30
N LEU A 236 10.34 2.23 -29.94
CA LEU A 236 10.19 1.68 -28.59
C LEU A 236 11.41 0.87 -28.18
N ASP A 237 12.00 0.13 -29.11
CA ASP A 237 13.15 -0.76 -28.84
C ASP A 237 14.52 -0.14 -29.15
N ARG A 238 14.53 1.08 -29.68
CA ARG A 238 15.71 1.93 -29.92
C ARG A 238 16.71 1.32 -30.90
N ASP A 239 16.22 0.59 -31.89
CA ASP A 239 17.06 0.03 -32.96
C ASP A 239 17.35 1.02 -34.10
N GLY A 240 16.70 2.20 -34.08
CA GLY A 240 16.87 3.27 -35.05
C GLY A 240 15.96 3.15 -36.29
N ALA A 241 15.08 2.15 -36.34
CA ALA A 241 14.06 1.99 -37.35
C ALA A 241 12.65 2.09 -36.74
N ILE A 242 11.63 2.21 -37.60
CA ILE A 242 10.24 2.01 -37.19
C ILE A 242 9.85 0.63 -37.70
N GLY A 243 9.56 -0.29 -36.77
CA GLY A 243 9.35 -1.70 -37.08
C GLY A 243 8.48 -2.41 -36.04
N THR A 244 8.84 -3.67 -35.77
CA THR A 244 8.15 -4.50 -34.77
C THR A 244 8.97 -4.59 -33.50
N ALA A 245 8.55 -3.88 -32.47
CA ALA A 245 9.22 -3.89 -31.17
C ALA A 245 8.76 -5.06 -30.30
N GLN A 246 9.71 -5.70 -29.62
CA GLN A 246 9.44 -6.71 -28.58
C GLN A 246 9.85 -6.23 -27.18
N TRP A 247 10.37 -5.01 -27.11
CA TRP A 247 10.87 -4.39 -25.89
C TRP A 247 10.47 -2.92 -25.86
N VAL A 248 10.16 -2.42 -24.67
CA VAL A 248 10.31 -0.99 -24.37
C VAL A 248 11.68 -0.82 -23.76
N ARG A 249 12.62 -0.19 -24.47
CA ARG A 249 13.95 0.11 -23.93
C ARG A 249 13.91 1.32 -23.03
N TYR A 250 14.50 1.19 -21.85
CA TYR A 250 14.70 2.31 -20.94
C TYR A 250 15.86 3.17 -21.45
N ASP A 251 15.52 4.32 -22.03
CA ASP A 251 16.49 5.31 -22.49
C ASP A 251 16.07 6.73 -22.07
N TRP A 252 16.27 7.03 -20.78
CA TRP A 252 15.96 8.31 -20.17
C TRP A 252 17.21 9.00 -19.64
N ALA A 253 17.73 9.95 -20.41
CA ALA A 253 18.77 10.90 -20.00
C ALA A 253 18.50 12.27 -20.64
N PRO A 254 17.52 13.04 -20.11
CA PRO A 254 17.06 14.27 -20.74
C PRO A 254 18.15 15.34 -20.90
N ARG A 255 19.17 15.35 -20.03
CA ARG A 255 20.33 16.25 -20.14
C ARG A 255 21.24 15.93 -21.34
N GLU A 256 21.14 14.72 -21.88
CA GLU A 256 21.84 14.26 -23.08
C GLU A 256 20.91 14.24 -24.31
N GLY A 257 19.68 14.77 -24.18
CA GLY A 257 18.67 14.72 -25.24
C GLY A 257 18.02 13.35 -25.45
N ARG A 258 18.31 12.36 -24.59
CA ARG A 258 17.68 11.02 -24.65
C ARG A 258 16.37 11.04 -23.88
N LEU A 259 15.25 11.05 -24.61
CA LEU A 259 13.89 11.14 -24.09
C LEU A 259 13.09 9.91 -24.50
N MET A 260 12.15 9.48 -23.66
CA MET A 260 11.15 8.46 -23.98
C MET A 260 9.80 9.12 -24.29
N TRP A 261 8.94 8.38 -25.01
CA TRP A 261 7.65 8.88 -25.47
C TRP A 261 6.55 7.85 -25.24
N TYR A 262 5.35 8.33 -24.90
CA TYR A 262 4.14 7.52 -24.91
C TYR A 262 3.69 7.22 -26.36
N VAL A 263 2.68 6.37 -26.49
CA VAL A 263 2.06 5.99 -27.78
C VAL A 263 0.58 6.34 -27.82
N GLY A 264 0.00 6.35 -29.01
CA GLY A 264 -1.42 6.71 -29.21
C GLY A 264 -1.71 8.17 -28.85
N GLN A 265 -2.89 8.45 -28.31
CA GLN A 265 -3.29 9.84 -27.98
C GLN A 265 -2.38 10.48 -26.92
N ALA A 266 -1.87 9.70 -25.95
CA ALA A 266 -0.92 10.20 -24.96
C ALA A 266 0.37 10.78 -25.57
N LEU A 267 0.80 10.31 -26.75
CA LEU A 267 1.92 10.89 -27.49
C LEU A 267 1.63 12.34 -27.91
N GLU A 268 0.43 12.61 -28.39
CA GLU A 268 0.02 13.95 -28.84
C GLU A 268 -0.11 14.91 -27.65
N GLU A 269 -0.69 14.43 -26.56
CA GLU A 269 -0.78 15.16 -25.30
C GLU A 269 0.60 15.47 -24.72
N GLN A 270 1.54 14.53 -24.79
CA GLN A 270 2.92 14.74 -24.38
C GLN A 270 3.63 15.79 -25.27
N ARG A 271 3.48 15.69 -26.60
CA ARG A 271 4.03 16.67 -27.55
C ARG A 271 3.44 18.07 -27.35
N ALA A 272 2.20 18.16 -26.92
CA ALA A 272 1.53 19.41 -26.61
C ALA A 272 1.89 19.97 -25.21
N GLY A 273 2.70 19.26 -24.42
CA GLY A 273 3.10 19.68 -23.07
C GLY A 273 1.98 19.55 -22.03
N ARG A 274 0.94 18.75 -22.30
CA ARG A 274 -0.18 18.51 -21.37
C ARG A 274 0.00 17.25 -20.52
N LEU A 275 0.83 16.32 -20.98
CA LEU A 275 1.27 15.15 -20.21
C LEU A 275 2.78 15.16 -20.08
N HIS A 276 3.27 14.72 -18.94
CA HIS A 276 4.70 14.68 -18.63
C HIS A 276 5.19 13.25 -18.45
N LEU A 277 6.48 13.08 -18.67
CA LEU A 277 7.18 11.80 -18.58
C LEU A 277 8.53 12.05 -17.91
N ALA A 278 8.86 11.24 -16.89
CA ALA A 278 10.20 11.19 -16.31
C ALA A 278 10.44 9.87 -15.59
N ALA A 279 11.70 9.45 -15.49
CA ALA A 279 12.06 8.24 -14.74
C ALA A 279 11.66 8.36 -13.26
N GLY A 280 11.04 7.31 -12.72
CA GLY A 280 10.59 7.25 -11.33
C GLY A 280 9.39 8.14 -10.99
N LEU A 281 8.65 8.67 -11.97
CA LEU A 281 7.38 9.38 -11.77
C LEU A 281 6.26 8.75 -12.61
N TYR A 282 5.05 8.72 -12.06
CA TYR A 282 3.85 8.37 -12.81
C TYR A 282 3.31 9.57 -13.58
N PRO A 283 2.70 9.37 -14.76
CA PRO A 283 2.03 10.44 -15.47
C PRO A 283 0.77 10.90 -14.74
N GLU A 284 0.34 12.12 -15.05
CA GLU A 284 -0.90 12.70 -14.53
C GLU A 284 -2.11 11.83 -14.89
N GLY A 285 -3.04 11.76 -13.94
CA GLY A 285 -4.23 10.91 -14.03
C GLY A 285 -3.97 9.41 -13.88
N THR A 286 -2.75 9.00 -13.50
CA THR A 286 -2.55 7.63 -13.00
C THR A 286 -3.34 7.42 -11.72
N GLU A 287 -4.04 6.29 -11.65
CA GLU A 287 -4.82 5.90 -10.50
C GLU A 287 -4.37 4.53 -9.98
N PHE A 288 -4.45 4.37 -8.66
CA PHE A 288 -4.32 3.08 -7.98
C PHE A 288 -5.59 2.80 -7.17
N LEU A 289 -6.09 1.57 -7.28
CA LEU A 289 -7.11 1.04 -6.38
C LEU A 289 -6.46 -0.05 -5.54
N HIS A 290 -6.47 0.11 -4.23
CA HIS A 290 -5.86 -0.79 -3.26
C HIS A 290 -6.94 -1.28 -2.31
N THR A 291 -7.22 -2.59 -2.29
CA THR A 291 -8.13 -3.16 -1.30
C THR A 291 -7.37 -3.87 -0.20
N VAL A 292 -7.85 -3.70 1.04
CA VAL A 292 -7.40 -4.49 2.18
C VAL A 292 -8.52 -5.45 2.53
N ARG A 293 -8.20 -6.73 2.68
CA ARG A 293 -9.18 -7.80 2.84
C ARG A 293 -8.90 -8.63 4.07
N TYR A 294 -9.90 -9.41 4.45
CA TYR A 294 -9.72 -10.50 5.40
C TYR A 294 -9.08 -11.70 4.69
N ILE A 295 -8.62 -12.64 5.51
CA ILE A 295 -7.95 -13.86 5.05
C ILE A 295 -9.01 -14.97 5.01
N ASP A 296 -9.55 -15.29 3.84
CA ASP A 296 -10.31 -16.54 3.71
C ASP A 296 -9.34 -17.71 3.53
N VAL A 297 -9.81 -18.92 3.82
CA VAL A 297 -9.02 -20.14 3.71
C VAL A 297 -9.86 -21.15 2.95
N ASP A 298 -9.26 -21.75 1.92
CA ASP A 298 -9.95 -22.75 1.12
C ASP A 298 -9.92 -24.15 1.74
N GLU A 299 -10.53 -25.12 1.05
CA GLU A 299 -10.64 -26.50 1.53
C GLU A 299 -9.28 -27.19 1.71
N ARG A 300 -8.22 -26.70 1.07
CA ARG A 300 -6.86 -27.23 1.19
C ARG A 300 -6.06 -26.55 2.31
N GLY A 301 -6.61 -25.49 2.89
CA GLY A 301 -5.92 -24.67 3.89
C GLY A 301 -5.14 -23.50 3.30
N ASP A 302 -5.29 -23.21 2.00
CA ASP A 302 -4.56 -22.15 1.32
C ASP A 302 -5.23 -20.79 1.56
N ASN A 303 -4.42 -19.73 1.67
CA ASN A 303 -4.93 -18.38 1.90
C ASN A 303 -5.59 -17.84 0.63
N LYS A 304 -6.77 -17.22 0.77
CA LYS A 304 -7.50 -16.54 -0.29
C LYS A 304 -7.98 -15.16 0.15
N LEU A 305 -8.18 -14.30 -0.85
CA LEU A 305 -8.88 -13.04 -0.66
C LEU A 305 -10.33 -13.31 -0.26
N SER A 306 -10.79 -12.73 0.85
CA SER A 306 -12.20 -12.77 1.21
C SER A 306 -13.07 -11.97 0.24
N ALA A 307 -14.35 -12.35 0.12
CA ALA A 307 -15.34 -11.58 -0.64
C ALA A 307 -15.67 -10.24 0.05
N ARG A 308 -15.58 -10.22 1.37
CA ARG A 308 -15.69 -9.02 2.20
C ARG A 308 -14.39 -8.20 2.17
N MET A 309 -14.50 -6.89 2.02
CA MET A 309 -13.37 -5.95 2.07
C MET A 309 -13.35 -5.22 3.41
N LYS A 310 -12.15 -5.04 3.97
CA LYS A 310 -11.91 -4.18 5.12
C LYS A 310 -11.87 -2.71 4.69
N GLU A 311 -11.12 -2.45 3.62
CA GLU A 311 -10.89 -1.11 3.08
C GLU A 311 -10.80 -1.14 1.55
N VAL A 312 -11.23 -0.05 0.90
CA VAL A 312 -11.04 0.23 -0.52
C VAL A 312 -10.42 1.61 -0.64
N ARG A 313 -9.11 1.66 -0.89
CA ARG A 313 -8.30 2.87 -0.94
C ARG A 313 -8.04 3.25 -2.39
N HIS A 314 -8.13 4.53 -2.71
CA HIS A 314 -7.90 5.09 -4.02
C HIS A 314 -6.82 6.16 -3.96
N ALA A 315 -5.94 6.17 -4.93
CA ALA A 315 -4.96 7.24 -5.13
C ALA A 315 -5.01 7.71 -6.57
N ILE A 316 -4.95 9.02 -6.80
CA ILE A 316 -4.88 9.61 -8.14
C ILE A 316 -3.79 10.69 -8.22
N LYS A 317 -2.96 10.62 -9.27
CA LYS A 317 -1.96 11.65 -9.61
C LYS A 317 -2.69 12.85 -10.21
N ARG A 318 -2.98 13.86 -9.41
CA ARG A 318 -3.75 15.05 -9.83
C ARG A 318 -2.92 16.05 -10.62
N TYR A 319 -1.63 16.17 -10.32
CA TYR A 319 -0.76 17.14 -10.98
C TYR A 319 0.69 16.67 -11.02
N TRP A 320 1.43 17.19 -12.00
CA TRP A 320 2.84 16.93 -12.18
C TRP A 320 3.69 17.74 -11.19
N MET A 321 4.78 17.13 -10.73
CA MET A 321 5.85 17.82 -10.02
C MET A 321 7.17 17.41 -10.64
N SER A 322 7.98 18.40 -11.02
CA SER A 322 9.31 18.13 -11.58
C SER A 322 10.27 17.63 -10.50
N TYR A 323 11.43 17.12 -10.91
CA TYR A 323 12.49 16.76 -9.97
C TYR A 323 12.91 17.94 -9.08
N ALA A 324 12.92 19.16 -9.64
CA ALA A 324 13.24 20.36 -8.88
C ALA A 324 12.16 20.72 -7.87
N ASP A 325 10.88 20.57 -8.23
CA ASP A 325 9.76 20.85 -7.30
C ASP A 325 9.78 19.88 -6.11
N LEU A 326 10.06 18.60 -6.37
CA LEU A 326 10.15 17.56 -5.33
C LEU A 326 11.36 17.78 -4.41
N ASP A 327 12.52 18.15 -4.96
CA ASP A 327 13.73 18.46 -4.20
C ASP A 327 13.55 19.71 -3.33
N LEU A 328 13.07 20.81 -3.92
CA LEU A 328 12.78 22.06 -3.19
C LEU A 328 11.76 21.83 -2.07
N ARG A 329 10.73 21.02 -2.33
CA ARG A 329 9.73 20.66 -1.33
C ARG A 329 10.38 19.91 -0.18
N GLN A 330 11.21 18.91 -0.47
CA GLN A 330 11.87 18.14 0.57
C GLN A 330 12.86 18.99 1.38
N ALA A 331 13.58 19.91 0.74
CA ALA A 331 14.42 20.87 1.42
C ALA A 331 13.61 21.78 2.37
N ALA A 332 12.41 22.19 1.95
CA ALA A 332 11.49 22.96 2.81
C ALA A 332 11.01 22.14 4.02
N GLU A 333 10.61 20.88 3.83
CA GLU A 333 10.20 19.98 4.93
C GLU A 333 11.36 19.71 5.91
N PHE A 334 12.59 19.58 5.39
CA PHE A 334 13.78 19.43 6.25
C PHE A 334 14.04 20.69 7.08
N LYS A 335 13.98 21.87 6.46
CA LYS A 335 14.14 23.16 7.15
C LYS A 335 13.04 23.37 8.20
N GLU A 336 11.79 23.06 7.85
CA GLU A 336 10.65 23.19 8.76
C GLU A 336 10.82 22.34 10.02
N ARG A 337 11.19 21.06 9.86
CA ARG A 337 11.48 20.16 10.99
C ARG A 337 12.67 20.62 11.84
N HIS A 338 13.67 21.25 11.22
CA HIS A 338 14.81 21.80 11.95
C HIS A 338 14.44 23.03 12.79
N ASP A 339 13.72 23.99 12.18
CA ASP A 339 13.38 25.26 12.82
C ASP A 339 12.20 25.13 13.80
N PHE A 340 11.28 24.20 13.53
CA PHE A 340 10.04 24.00 14.28
C PHE A 340 9.80 22.50 14.53
N PRO A 341 10.63 21.84 15.35
CA PRO A 341 10.60 20.38 15.50
C PRO A 341 9.31 19.84 16.15
N ASP A 342 8.54 20.70 16.83
CA ASP A 342 7.25 20.34 17.44
C ASP A 342 6.04 20.68 16.55
N ARG A 343 6.25 21.32 15.38
CA ARG A 343 5.16 21.64 14.48
C ARG A 343 4.73 20.39 13.73
N VAL A 344 3.47 20.00 13.93
CA VAL A 344 2.86 18.88 13.21
C VAL A 344 2.43 19.28 11.81
N ARG A 345 2.45 18.30 10.89
CA ARG A 345 2.03 18.48 9.50
C ARG A 345 0.52 18.73 9.42
N ALA A 346 0.12 19.74 8.68
CA ALA A 346 -1.27 19.94 8.28
C ALA A 346 -1.56 19.20 6.97
N PHE A 347 -2.70 18.51 6.91
CA PHE A 347 -3.18 17.84 5.69
C PHE A 347 -4.20 18.71 4.97
N ARG A 348 -4.23 18.59 3.64
CA ARG A 348 -5.17 19.34 2.79
C ARG A 348 -6.17 18.40 2.15
N GLY A 349 -7.44 18.67 2.39
CA GLY A 349 -8.56 17.91 1.84
C GLY A 349 -9.59 17.54 2.90
N ASN A 350 -10.42 16.55 2.58
CA ASN A 350 -11.48 16.02 3.44
C ASN A 350 -11.87 14.62 2.94
N LEU A 351 -12.92 14.03 3.54
CA LEU A 351 -13.41 12.69 3.20
C LEU A 351 -13.92 12.56 1.75
N GLU A 352 -14.45 13.63 1.14
CA GLU A 352 -14.97 13.61 -0.22
C GLU A 352 -13.86 13.84 -1.24
N SER A 353 -13.14 14.96 -1.13
CA SER A 353 -12.11 15.34 -2.09
C SER A 353 -10.86 14.47 -1.99
N GLY A 354 -10.72 13.70 -0.90
CA GLY A 354 -9.52 12.99 -0.50
C GLY A 354 -8.47 13.93 0.10
N LEU A 355 -7.36 13.35 0.56
CA LEU A 355 -6.20 14.05 1.13
C LEU A 355 -5.00 14.08 0.18
N SER A 356 -4.43 15.27 0.05
CA SER A 356 -3.18 15.50 -0.67
C SER A 356 -1.99 14.98 0.15
N ASN A 357 -1.09 14.23 -0.49
CA ASN A 357 0.27 14.02 0.06
C ASN A 357 1.23 15.17 -0.30
N ASP A 358 0.71 16.15 -1.05
CA ASP A 358 1.39 17.30 -1.60
C ASP A 358 2.59 17.00 -2.52
N GLN A 359 2.67 15.78 -3.03
CA GLN A 359 3.65 15.30 -4.02
C GLN A 359 2.94 14.96 -5.36
N GLY A 360 1.81 15.61 -5.63
CA GLY A 360 1.00 15.38 -6.83
C GLY A 360 -0.13 14.35 -6.65
N TRP A 361 -0.20 13.66 -5.51
CA TRP A 361 -1.20 12.61 -5.27
C TRP A 361 -2.29 13.04 -4.30
N VAL A 362 -3.51 12.55 -4.56
CA VAL A 362 -4.66 12.65 -3.66
C VAL A 362 -5.17 11.25 -3.34
N TYR A 363 -5.42 11.00 -2.05
CA TYR A 363 -5.83 9.72 -1.49
C TYR A 363 -7.25 9.79 -0.94
N SER A 364 -8.10 8.85 -1.31
CA SER A 364 -9.46 8.67 -0.78
C SER A 364 -9.62 7.22 -0.33
N GLY A 365 -10.64 6.93 0.47
CA GLY A 365 -10.81 5.58 0.98
C GLY A 365 -12.21 5.32 1.51
N LEU A 366 -12.58 4.05 1.41
CA LEU A 366 -13.73 3.48 2.10
C LEU A 366 -13.23 2.46 3.12
N ILE A 367 -13.90 2.37 4.26
CA ILE A 367 -13.61 1.43 5.35
C ILE A 367 -14.90 0.82 5.88
N GLU A 368 -14.81 -0.37 6.45
CA GLU A 368 -15.95 -1.11 6.99
C GLU A 368 -16.58 -0.42 8.23
N ASP A 369 -17.89 -0.16 8.18
CA ASP A 369 -18.70 0.34 9.29
C ASP A 369 -19.13 -0.78 10.26
N ALA A 370 -19.76 -0.42 11.39
CA ALA A 370 -20.13 -1.36 12.44
C ALA A 370 -21.13 -2.43 11.96
N GLU A 371 -21.91 -2.13 10.93
CA GLU A 371 -22.86 -3.02 10.26
C GLU A 371 -22.19 -3.90 9.20
N GLY A 372 -20.91 -3.65 8.91
CA GLY A 372 -20.12 -4.37 7.91
C GLY A 372 -20.27 -3.82 6.49
N GLN A 373 -20.87 -2.65 6.28
CA GLN A 373 -20.91 -2.02 4.97
C GLN A 373 -19.71 -1.08 4.79
N LEU A 374 -19.36 -0.73 3.56
CA LEU A 374 -18.28 0.24 3.31
C LEU A 374 -18.79 1.67 3.42
N ARG A 375 -18.15 2.49 4.25
CA ARG A 375 -18.38 3.94 4.42
C ARG A 375 -17.13 4.73 4.01
N PRO A 376 -17.22 6.04 3.69
CA PRO A 376 -16.06 6.90 3.58
C PRO A 376 -15.15 6.84 4.81
N GLN A 377 -13.84 6.95 4.58
CA GLN A 377 -12.87 7.17 5.65
C GLN A 377 -12.98 8.62 6.15
N SER A 378 -12.91 8.79 7.46
CA SER A 378 -12.86 10.11 8.09
C SER A 378 -11.57 10.86 7.70
N TYR A 379 -11.53 12.15 8.00
CA TYR A 379 -10.34 12.97 7.78
C TYR A 379 -9.08 12.39 8.47
N GLU A 380 -9.20 11.97 9.72
CA GLU A 380 -8.11 11.34 10.46
C GLU A 380 -7.74 9.96 9.92
N GLU A 381 -8.74 9.17 9.52
CA GLU A 381 -8.50 7.87 8.89
C GLU A 381 -7.73 8.00 7.57
N LEU A 382 -7.99 9.02 6.76
CA LEU A 382 -7.24 9.27 5.54
C LEU A 382 -5.81 9.75 5.82
N ALA A 383 -5.61 10.53 6.88
CA ALA A 383 -4.31 11.10 7.23
C ALA A 383 -3.27 10.02 7.57
N PHE A 384 -3.73 8.86 8.08
CA PHE A 384 -2.91 7.65 8.27
C PHE A 384 -2.19 7.21 6.98
N CYS A 385 -2.88 7.22 5.83
CA CYS A 385 -2.30 6.80 4.55
C CYS A 385 -1.17 7.73 4.09
N ILE A 386 -1.30 9.04 4.37
CA ILE A 386 -0.33 10.05 3.94
C ILE A 386 1.03 9.87 4.64
N GLY A 387 1.08 9.24 5.80
CA GLY A 387 2.34 8.93 6.51
C GLY A 387 3.34 8.19 5.64
N CYS A 388 2.96 6.99 5.18
CA CYS A 388 3.84 6.18 4.32
C CYS A 388 3.89 6.72 2.89
N HIS A 389 2.79 7.22 2.34
CA HIS A 389 2.72 7.66 0.95
C HIS A 389 3.26 9.08 0.69
N GLY A 390 3.60 9.84 1.73
CA GLY A 390 4.09 11.21 1.60
C GLY A 390 5.33 11.54 2.43
N GLY A 391 5.94 10.56 3.10
CA GLY A 391 6.88 10.84 4.19
C GLY A 391 8.02 9.85 4.44
N ILE A 392 8.29 8.88 3.55
CA ILE A 392 9.39 7.92 3.77
C ILE A 392 10.26 7.66 2.53
N GLY A 393 11.53 7.31 2.77
CA GLY A 393 12.52 7.07 1.71
C GLY A 393 12.29 5.84 0.84
N ALA A 394 11.49 4.86 1.31
CA ALA A 394 11.28 3.58 0.62
C ALA A 394 10.34 3.61 -0.61
N THR A 395 9.66 4.72 -0.88
CA THR A 395 8.68 4.82 -1.98
C THR A 395 9.31 5.25 -3.31
N THR A 396 8.69 4.85 -4.43
CA THR A 396 8.94 5.44 -5.76
C THR A 396 7.67 6.17 -6.21
N ASP A 397 7.75 7.51 -6.28
CA ASP A 397 6.60 8.42 -6.50
C ASP A 397 5.37 8.02 -5.67
N SER A 398 5.59 7.94 -4.35
CA SER A 398 4.54 7.60 -3.38
C SER A 398 3.91 6.21 -3.55
N SER A 399 4.53 5.29 -4.31
CA SER A 399 4.03 3.92 -4.50
C SER A 399 5.00 2.86 -3.96
N PHE A 400 4.43 1.77 -3.44
CA PHE A 400 5.14 0.56 -2.99
C PHE A 400 4.95 -0.63 -3.94
N ALA A 401 3.71 -0.87 -4.39
CA ALA A 401 3.34 -2.10 -5.08
C ALA A 401 3.91 -2.18 -6.50
N PHE A 402 3.63 -1.17 -7.35
CA PHE A 402 4.01 -1.23 -8.77
C PHE A 402 5.53 -1.24 -9.04
N PRO A 403 6.41 -0.56 -8.26
CA PRO A 403 7.86 -0.76 -8.34
C PRO A 403 8.30 -2.22 -8.09
N ARG A 404 7.51 -2.96 -7.28
CA ARG A 404 7.73 -4.35 -6.89
C ARG A 404 6.95 -5.35 -7.76
N ARG A 405 6.37 -4.91 -8.88
CA ARG A 405 5.62 -5.73 -9.84
C ARG A 405 6.44 -6.92 -10.35
N LEU A 406 5.80 -8.07 -10.48
CA LEU A 406 6.41 -9.28 -11.05
C LEU A 406 6.75 -9.10 -12.54
N GLY A 407 7.89 -9.64 -12.95
CA GLY A 407 8.40 -9.54 -14.32
C GLY A 407 7.61 -10.38 -15.34
N ALA A 408 8.00 -10.25 -16.61
CA ALA A 408 7.36 -10.96 -17.71
C ALA A 408 7.62 -12.48 -17.72
N ASP A 409 8.57 -12.94 -16.92
CA ASP A 409 8.91 -14.34 -16.67
C ASP A 409 7.90 -15.04 -15.73
N HIS A 410 6.99 -14.28 -15.11
CA HIS A 410 5.93 -14.83 -14.26
C HIS A 410 4.62 -15.08 -15.03
N PHE A 411 3.68 -15.76 -14.37
CA PHE A 411 2.32 -16.03 -14.88
C PHE A 411 1.68 -14.76 -15.46
N GLN A 412 1.09 -14.86 -16.66
CA GLN A 412 0.50 -13.73 -17.40
C GLN A 412 1.41 -12.49 -17.46
N ARG A 413 2.74 -12.71 -17.52
CA ARG A 413 3.76 -11.66 -17.53
C ARG A 413 3.67 -10.70 -16.34
N GLY A 414 3.14 -11.16 -15.21
CA GLY A 414 2.87 -10.36 -14.01
C GLY A 414 1.57 -9.54 -14.03
N TRP A 415 0.77 -9.61 -15.11
CA TRP A 415 -0.52 -8.91 -15.24
C TRP A 415 -1.68 -9.84 -14.85
N PHE A 416 -1.78 -10.15 -13.56
CA PHE A 416 -2.86 -10.98 -13.01
C PHE A 416 -3.24 -10.48 -11.61
N HIS A 417 -4.43 -10.84 -11.17
CA HIS A 417 -4.91 -10.59 -9.81
C HIS A 417 -4.66 -11.80 -8.90
N TRP A 418 -4.53 -11.58 -7.59
CA TRP A 418 -4.29 -12.66 -6.61
C TRP A 418 -5.41 -13.72 -6.57
N SER A 419 -6.60 -13.42 -7.10
CA SER A 419 -7.67 -14.41 -7.28
C SER A 419 -7.41 -15.41 -8.41
N GLN A 420 -6.51 -15.11 -9.35
CA GLN A 420 -6.14 -15.98 -10.47
C GLN A 420 -4.94 -16.87 -10.11
N LYS A 421 -3.98 -16.35 -9.35
CA LYS A 421 -2.82 -17.09 -8.85
C LYS A 421 -2.29 -16.49 -7.54
N GLY A 422 -2.05 -17.34 -6.54
CA GLY A 422 -1.49 -16.95 -5.25
C GLY A 422 0.05 -16.83 -5.23
N LEU A 423 0.63 -16.86 -4.03
CA LEU A 423 2.07 -16.70 -3.78
C LEU A 423 2.85 -18.02 -3.80
N GLU A 424 2.16 -19.16 -3.88
CA GLU A 424 2.79 -20.48 -3.91
C GLU A 424 3.79 -20.61 -5.07
N GLY A 425 5.00 -21.06 -4.73
CA GLY A 425 6.11 -21.22 -5.69
C GLY A 425 6.67 -19.90 -6.23
N LEU A 426 6.33 -18.75 -5.64
CA LEU A 426 6.96 -17.47 -5.96
C LEU A 426 8.29 -17.38 -5.19
N PRO A 427 9.46 -17.36 -5.88
CA PRO A 427 10.74 -17.25 -5.20
C PRO A 427 10.91 -15.90 -4.52
N GLU A 428 11.81 -15.84 -3.55
CA GLU A 428 12.08 -14.62 -2.80
C GLU A 428 12.71 -13.52 -3.67
N PRO A 429 12.29 -12.25 -3.53
CA PRO A 429 12.94 -11.16 -4.25
C PRO A 429 14.37 -10.94 -3.74
N LEU A 430 15.20 -10.40 -4.62
CA LEU A 430 16.57 -10.03 -4.30
C LEU A 430 16.67 -8.51 -4.09
N ARG A 431 17.46 -8.14 -3.09
CA ARG A 431 17.96 -6.78 -2.90
C ARG A 431 19.00 -6.42 -3.98
N ARG A 432 19.37 -5.15 -4.07
CA ARG A 432 20.39 -4.60 -4.99
C ARG A 432 21.77 -5.20 -4.78
N ASP A 433 22.08 -5.62 -3.55
CA ASP A 433 23.32 -6.33 -3.21
C ASP A 433 23.29 -7.82 -3.59
N GLY A 434 22.15 -8.32 -4.08
CA GLY A 434 21.96 -9.72 -4.48
C GLY A 434 21.53 -10.65 -3.34
N GLU A 435 21.34 -10.13 -2.12
CA GLU A 435 20.87 -10.93 -0.99
C GLU A 435 19.33 -11.10 -0.97
N PRO A 436 18.80 -12.21 -0.44
CA PRO A 436 17.36 -12.42 -0.35
C PRO A 436 16.70 -11.47 0.67
N GLU A 437 15.65 -10.77 0.25
CA GLU A 437 15.08 -9.63 0.98
C GLU A 437 14.36 -10.01 2.29
N TYR A 438 13.51 -11.02 2.27
CA TYR A 438 12.74 -11.46 3.43
C TYR A 438 13.61 -12.22 4.45
N ALA A 439 14.57 -13.02 4.01
CA ALA A 439 15.58 -13.64 4.85
C ALA A 439 16.43 -12.56 5.54
N PHE A 440 16.79 -11.50 4.81
CA PHE A 440 17.46 -10.33 5.39
C PHE A 440 16.57 -9.63 6.43
N TYR A 441 15.28 -9.41 6.13
CA TYR A 441 14.32 -8.86 7.11
C TYR A 441 14.25 -9.69 8.38
N LEU A 442 14.06 -11.01 8.27
CA LEU A 442 14.00 -11.89 9.44
C LEU A 442 15.31 -11.88 10.23
N LYS A 443 16.47 -11.75 9.57
CA LYS A 443 17.78 -11.70 10.22
C LYS A 443 17.96 -10.41 11.02
N VAL A 444 17.55 -9.29 10.44
CA VAL A 444 17.78 -7.94 10.99
C VAL A 444 16.72 -7.54 12.00
N ASN A 445 15.46 -7.87 11.72
CA ASN A 445 14.36 -7.62 12.64
C ASN A 445 14.26 -8.71 13.72
N GLY A 446 14.76 -9.92 13.48
CA GLY A 446 14.65 -11.02 14.45
C GLY A 446 13.22 -11.48 14.73
N ALA A 447 12.24 -11.04 13.91
CA ALA A 447 10.83 -11.38 14.03
C ALA A 447 10.08 -11.23 12.70
N GLY A 448 8.85 -11.76 12.66
CA GLY A 448 7.97 -11.72 11.48
C GLY A 448 7.15 -10.44 11.30
N ASP A 449 7.27 -9.48 12.21
CA ASP A 449 6.55 -8.21 12.22
C ASP A 449 7.26 -7.21 13.16
N GLU A 450 6.87 -5.94 13.08
CA GLU A 450 7.43 -4.84 13.88
C GLU A 450 7.21 -5.02 15.39
N PHE A 451 6.11 -5.64 15.78
CA PHE A 451 5.69 -5.79 17.18
C PHE A 451 6.20 -7.09 17.83
N ARG A 452 6.85 -7.97 17.07
CA ARG A 452 7.31 -9.31 17.50
C ARG A 452 6.18 -10.25 17.94
N HIS A 453 4.97 -10.09 17.41
CA HIS A 453 3.78 -10.85 17.83
C HIS A 453 3.41 -12.04 16.94
N ASN A 454 4.02 -12.20 15.78
CA ASN A 454 3.79 -13.33 14.88
C ASN A 454 4.49 -14.60 15.38
N ARG A 455 3.90 -15.23 16.39
CA ARG A 455 4.39 -16.49 16.98
C ARG A 455 4.51 -17.63 15.97
N GLU A 456 3.70 -17.63 14.91
CA GLU A 456 3.77 -18.64 13.87
C GLU A 456 5.07 -18.52 13.07
N VAL A 457 5.42 -17.31 12.63
CA VAL A 457 6.70 -17.03 11.97
C VAL A 457 7.87 -17.28 12.92
N MET A 458 7.75 -16.85 14.19
CA MET A 458 8.78 -17.12 15.20
C MET A 458 9.07 -18.61 15.35
N ALA A 459 8.02 -19.42 15.56
CA ALA A 459 8.16 -20.86 15.70
C ALA A 459 8.67 -21.54 14.42
N ARG A 460 8.28 -21.03 13.25
CA ARG A 460 8.66 -21.59 11.95
C ARG A 460 10.13 -21.31 11.63
N PHE A 461 10.57 -20.06 11.73
CA PHE A 461 11.86 -19.62 11.20
C PHE A 461 13.00 -19.53 12.23
N PHE A 462 12.70 -19.42 13.52
CA PHE A 462 13.70 -19.23 14.56
C PHE A 462 13.81 -20.44 15.48
N ASP A 463 15.02 -20.75 15.92
CA ASP A 463 15.30 -21.79 16.91
C ASP A 463 15.13 -21.28 18.36
N ALA A 464 15.42 -22.14 19.34
CA ALA A 464 15.31 -21.78 20.76
C ALA A 464 16.29 -20.69 21.22
N LYS A 465 17.35 -20.41 20.43
CA LYS A 465 18.31 -19.32 20.68
C LYS A 465 17.93 -18.03 19.95
N GLY A 466 16.87 -18.07 19.12
CA GLY A 466 16.48 -16.96 18.27
C GLY A 466 17.33 -16.85 17.00
N GLU A 467 18.03 -17.91 16.60
CA GLU A 467 18.77 -17.96 15.34
C GLU A 467 17.88 -18.49 14.21
N LEU A 468 18.10 -17.99 13.00
CA LEU A 468 17.38 -18.43 11.81
C LEU A 468 17.72 -19.87 11.45
N LYS A 469 16.70 -20.68 11.18
CA LYS A 469 16.83 -22.08 10.73
C LYS A 469 17.29 -22.13 9.26
N PRO A 470 18.51 -22.59 8.94
CA PRO A 470 19.03 -22.56 7.56
C PRO A 470 18.17 -23.33 6.56
N GLN A 471 17.59 -24.46 6.99
CA GLN A 471 16.69 -25.28 6.17
C GLN A 471 15.40 -24.53 5.79
N MET A 472 14.92 -23.62 6.65
CA MET A 472 13.73 -22.81 6.35
C MET A 472 14.07 -21.66 5.41
N LEU A 473 15.25 -21.05 5.55
CA LEU A 473 15.73 -20.03 4.62
C LEU A 473 15.91 -20.59 3.20
N LYS A 474 16.44 -21.81 3.07
CA LYS A 474 16.55 -22.47 1.77
C LYS A 474 15.18 -22.66 1.10
N ARG A 475 14.17 -23.03 1.87
CA ARG A 475 12.80 -23.19 1.35
C ARG A 475 12.14 -21.84 1.03
N LEU A 476 12.34 -20.84 1.89
CA LEU A 476 11.85 -19.47 1.66
C LEU A 476 12.37 -18.89 0.34
N ARG A 477 13.64 -19.19 -0.01
CA ARG A 477 14.24 -18.76 -1.27
C ARG A 477 13.42 -19.20 -2.49
N GLU A 478 12.81 -20.38 -2.42
CA GLU A 478 12.03 -21.00 -3.50
C GLU A 478 10.55 -20.63 -3.43
N ASP A 479 10.01 -20.37 -2.24
CA ASP A 479 8.58 -20.14 -2.03
C ASP A 479 8.31 -19.21 -0.84
N ILE A 480 7.94 -17.96 -1.15
CA ILE A 480 7.63 -16.94 -0.16
C ILE A 480 6.32 -17.19 0.58
N SER A 481 5.41 -18.02 0.05
CA SER A 481 4.16 -18.35 0.76
C SER A 481 4.43 -18.99 2.12
N LEU A 482 5.56 -19.70 2.27
CA LEU A 482 5.99 -20.29 3.54
C LEU A 482 6.19 -19.27 4.67
N LEU A 483 6.46 -18.01 4.33
CA LEU A 483 6.55 -16.92 5.29
C LEU A 483 5.26 -16.09 5.34
N LEU A 484 4.71 -15.77 4.16
CA LEU A 484 3.64 -14.79 4.01
C LEU A 484 2.26 -15.32 4.35
N TYR A 485 1.98 -16.61 4.12
CA TYR A 485 0.67 -17.19 4.37
C TYR A 485 0.47 -17.57 5.83
N ALA A 486 -0.71 -17.26 6.36
CA ALA A 486 -1.13 -17.62 7.69
C ALA A 486 -1.63 -19.07 7.73
N SER A 487 -1.44 -19.77 8.85
CA SER A 487 -2.23 -20.97 9.13
C SER A 487 -3.73 -20.67 9.20
N PRO A 488 -4.61 -21.66 8.96
CA PRO A 488 -6.06 -21.47 9.08
C PRO A 488 -6.49 -20.93 10.45
N GLU A 489 -5.85 -21.40 11.52
CA GLU A 489 -6.11 -20.97 12.89
C GLU A 489 -5.71 -19.51 13.10
N ARG A 490 -4.51 -19.12 12.63
CA ARG A 490 -4.03 -17.74 12.73
C ARG A 490 -4.88 -16.79 11.89
N ALA A 491 -5.23 -17.18 10.66
CA ALA A 491 -6.13 -16.41 9.79
C ALA A 491 -7.45 -16.12 10.51
N MET A 492 -8.06 -17.14 11.12
CA MET A 492 -9.30 -16.99 11.89
C MET A 492 -9.14 -16.03 13.08
N GLN A 493 -8.03 -16.11 13.82
CA GLN A 493 -7.75 -15.19 14.93
C GLN A 493 -7.57 -13.74 14.47
N LEU A 494 -6.79 -13.50 13.42
CA LEU A 494 -6.57 -12.17 12.84
C LEU A 494 -7.89 -11.56 12.34
N ASN A 495 -8.70 -12.37 11.67
CA ASN A 495 -10.01 -11.96 11.17
C ASN A 495 -10.95 -11.54 12.30
N LYS A 496 -11.01 -12.31 13.39
CA LYS A 496 -11.81 -11.96 14.57
C LYS A 496 -11.27 -10.72 15.28
N ALA A 497 -9.96 -10.59 15.41
CA ALA A 497 -9.33 -9.41 16.02
C ALA A 497 -9.71 -8.12 15.27
N TYR A 498 -9.61 -8.14 13.94
CA TYR A 498 -10.01 -7.00 13.12
C TYR A 498 -11.52 -6.74 13.19
N ARG A 499 -12.36 -7.79 13.21
CA ARG A 499 -13.82 -7.64 13.33
C ARG A 499 -14.23 -6.96 14.64
N VAL A 500 -13.47 -7.15 15.73
CA VAL A 500 -13.71 -6.41 16.99
C VAL A 500 -13.42 -4.92 16.80
N ILE A 501 -12.33 -4.54 16.12
CA ILE A 501 -12.04 -3.13 15.77
C ILE A 501 -13.16 -2.53 14.93
N VAL A 502 -13.67 -3.26 13.93
CA VAL A 502 -14.82 -2.85 13.11
C VAL A 502 -16.06 -2.62 13.96
N LYS A 503 -16.38 -3.52 14.90
CA LYS A 503 -17.54 -3.33 15.78
C LYS A 503 -17.40 -2.15 16.73
N GLU A 504 -16.18 -1.85 17.15
CA GLU A 504 -15.87 -0.68 17.98
C GLU A 504 -15.79 0.62 17.18
N GLN A 505 -15.60 0.54 15.85
CA GLN A 505 -15.23 1.68 15.00
C GLN A 505 -14.00 2.45 15.51
N SER A 506 -13.05 1.73 16.14
CA SER A 506 -11.89 2.31 16.81
C SER A 506 -10.68 2.50 15.90
N PHE A 507 -10.86 2.68 14.59
CA PHE A 507 -9.76 2.71 13.61
C PHE A 507 -8.77 3.86 13.82
N ILE A 508 -9.23 4.98 14.36
CA ILE A 508 -8.37 6.13 14.69
C ILE A 508 -7.39 5.83 15.84
N GLU A 509 -7.69 4.83 16.67
CA GLU A 509 -6.79 4.33 17.71
C GLU A 509 -5.83 3.24 17.20
N GLY A 510 -5.85 2.94 15.89
CA GLY A 510 -4.95 1.98 15.22
C GLY A 510 -5.72 0.82 14.57
N ARG A 511 -5.22 0.34 13.42
CA ARG A 511 -5.92 -0.67 12.59
C ARG A 511 -5.31 -2.06 12.65
N ASP A 512 -4.19 -2.21 13.35
CA ASP A 512 -3.46 -3.49 13.41
C ASP A 512 -4.28 -4.56 14.14
N ALA A 513 -4.50 -5.68 13.47
CA ALA A 513 -5.29 -6.80 13.97
C ALA A 513 -4.51 -7.63 15.00
N MET A 514 -4.31 -7.06 16.18
CA MET A 514 -3.56 -7.68 17.28
C MET A 514 -4.37 -8.82 17.93
N ILE A 515 -3.85 -10.06 17.84
CA ILE A 515 -4.44 -11.25 18.52
C ILE A 515 -4.25 -11.12 20.04
N GLU A 516 -3.09 -10.63 20.44
CA GLU A 516 -2.74 -10.27 21.81
C GLU A 516 -2.25 -8.83 21.80
N THR A 517 -2.43 -8.10 22.89
CA THR A 517 -1.91 -6.74 23.07
C THR A 517 -0.40 -6.67 22.72
N ALA A 518 0.02 -5.62 22.02
CA ALA A 518 1.42 -5.33 21.75
C ALA A 518 2.25 -5.15 23.04
N GLY A 519 1.59 -4.77 24.13
CA GLY A 519 2.10 -4.87 25.49
C GLY A 519 3.42 -4.13 25.69
N PHE A 520 4.43 -4.86 26.15
CA PHE A 520 5.73 -4.30 26.48
C PHE A 520 6.63 -4.06 25.28
N ASP A 521 6.27 -4.55 24.09
CA ASP A 521 7.08 -4.44 22.87
C ASP A 521 6.97 -3.08 22.18
N VAL A 522 6.05 -2.22 22.64
CA VAL A 522 5.88 -0.85 22.13
C VAL A 522 6.05 0.18 23.24
N HIS A 523 6.49 1.38 22.88
CA HIS A 523 6.57 2.53 23.78
C HIS A 523 5.18 3.13 24.00
N PRO A 524 4.67 3.22 25.24
CA PRO A 524 3.52 4.08 25.55
C PRO A 524 3.91 5.57 25.51
N TRP A 525 5.18 5.84 25.82
CA TRP A 525 5.84 7.12 25.73
C TRP A 525 7.28 6.91 25.28
N VAL A 526 7.78 7.78 24.40
CA VAL A 526 9.20 7.82 24.00
C VAL A 526 9.65 9.25 23.75
N ASP A 527 10.67 9.68 24.49
CA ASP A 527 11.23 11.02 24.34
C ASP A 527 11.98 11.15 23.02
N ARG A 528 11.96 12.35 22.44
CA ARG A 528 12.82 12.68 21.31
C ARG A 528 14.29 12.37 21.62
N TYR A 529 14.98 11.84 20.61
CA TYR A 529 16.38 11.43 20.61
C TYR A 529 16.68 10.19 21.46
N THR A 530 15.66 9.50 21.97
CA THR A 530 15.85 8.16 22.56
C THR A 530 16.60 7.27 21.55
N PRO A 531 17.78 6.71 21.90
CA PRO A 531 18.50 5.83 20.99
C PRO A 531 17.74 4.53 20.75
N THR A 532 17.70 4.05 19.51
CA THR A 532 17.10 2.75 19.18
C THR A 532 18.02 1.57 19.50
N GLY A 533 19.31 1.83 19.77
CA GLY A 533 20.33 0.80 19.91
C GLY A 533 20.97 0.36 18.59
N ILE A 534 20.37 0.73 17.45
CA ILE A 534 20.94 0.55 16.11
C ILE A 534 22.17 1.47 15.98
N LYS A 535 23.27 0.95 15.42
CA LYS A 535 24.55 1.66 15.33
C LYS A 535 24.80 2.26 13.96
N GLU A 536 24.35 1.59 12.92
CA GLU A 536 24.49 2.02 11.54
C GLU A 536 23.17 1.80 10.80
N PRO A 537 22.71 2.79 10.00
CA PRO A 537 21.55 2.60 9.17
C PRO A 537 21.76 1.50 8.13
N LEU A 538 20.75 0.66 7.95
CA LEU A 538 20.72 -0.34 6.90
C LEU A 538 20.00 0.21 5.67
N LEU A 539 20.48 -0.18 4.49
CA LEU A 539 19.81 0.11 3.22
C LEU A 539 18.78 -0.99 2.93
N GLY A 540 17.56 -0.58 2.55
CA GLY A 540 16.41 -1.48 2.46
C GLY A 540 16.33 -2.32 1.20
N TYR A 541 16.70 -1.75 0.06
CA TYR A 541 16.44 -2.32 -1.25
C TYR A 541 17.66 -2.32 -2.13
#